data_AF-A0A8J5IE73-F1
#
_entry.id   AF-A0A8J5IE73-F1
#
_cell.length_a   1.000
_cell.length_b   1.000
_cell.length_c   1.000
_cell.angle_alpha   90.00
_cell.angle_beta   90.00
_cell.angle_gamma   90.00
#
_symmetry.space_group_name_H-M   'P 1'
#
loop_
_entity.id
_entity.type
_entity.pdbx_description
1 polymer ?
#
loop_
_entity_poly.entity_id
_entity_poly.type
_entity_poly.pdbx_seq_one_letter_code
_entity_poly.pdbx_strand_id
1 'polypeptide(L)'
;MKELEDYQRPTNVADFVAEVGVDPALGLSRDDAMTRRALYASMQAYQEALPREATVRRRVAAAQGQSASRRMRMDAMSLVYGDVVELKAGDVAGADLRVVECSDDCVVDQTTLVGDDGEDEEAGQGGSRKHVTTDTPPLHIQQDPLRCGNIVPMTASVLQGTAVAVVVSTGDRTLWGRMVTNHEWPPAPGTVLTKKEKGNEEEQTSLIV
;
A
#
# COMPACT_ATOMS: atom_id res chain seq x y z
N MET A 1 41.98 -11.94 -7.47
CA MET A 1 41.62 -13.29 -7.99
C MET A 1 42.05 -14.25 -6.89
N LYS A 2 41.15 -15.09 -6.35
CA LYS A 2 41.54 -16.05 -5.30
C LYS A 2 42.54 -17.07 -5.87
N GLU A 3 43.52 -17.48 -5.06
CA GLU A 3 44.52 -18.49 -5.44
C GLU A 3 43.85 -19.87 -5.63
N LEU A 4 44.42 -20.75 -6.46
CA LEU A 4 43.84 -22.08 -6.75
C LEU A 4 43.68 -22.94 -5.47
N GLU A 5 44.52 -22.69 -4.47
CA GLU A 5 44.51 -23.34 -3.15
C GLU A 5 43.32 -22.92 -2.28
N ASP A 6 42.76 -21.72 -2.49
CA ASP A 6 41.58 -21.25 -1.77
C ASP A 6 40.28 -21.90 -2.28
N TYR A 7 40.29 -22.52 -3.47
CA TYR A 7 39.16 -23.27 -4.03
C TYR A 7 39.12 -24.74 -3.57
N GLN A 8 40.16 -25.25 -2.90
CA GLN A 8 40.24 -26.65 -2.45
C GLN A 8 39.60 -26.92 -1.07
N ARG A 9 38.91 -25.95 -0.46
CA ARG A 9 38.57 -25.99 0.97
C ARG A 9 37.37 -26.82 1.42
N PRO A 10 36.35 -27.15 0.60
CA PRO A 10 35.33 -28.07 1.07
C PRO A 10 35.67 -29.51 0.70
N THR A 11 36.10 -30.28 1.70
CA THR A 11 36.33 -31.73 1.56
C THR A 11 35.02 -32.52 1.42
N ASN A 12 33.88 -31.92 1.74
CA ASN A 12 32.56 -32.52 1.54
C ASN A 12 31.51 -31.42 1.27
N VAL A 13 30.34 -31.86 0.78
CA VAL A 13 29.22 -30.96 0.40
C VAL A 13 28.69 -30.18 1.60
N ALA A 14 28.72 -30.74 2.82
CA ALA A 14 28.22 -30.08 4.01
C ALA A 14 29.09 -28.87 4.41
N ASP A 15 30.42 -29.00 4.30
CA ASP A 15 31.36 -27.91 4.56
C ASP A 15 31.22 -26.78 3.51
N PHE A 16 31.01 -27.14 2.23
CA PHE A 16 30.77 -26.16 1.17
C PHE A 16 29.46 -25.40 1.39
N VAL A 17 28.39 -26.13 1.73
CA VAL A 17 27.07 -25.56 2.03
C VAL A 17 27.12 -24.64 3.25
N ALA A 18 27.89 -25.01 4.28
CA ALA A 18 28.11 -24.17 5.45
C ALA A 18 28.95 -22.92 5.15
N GLU A 19 29.96 -23.03 4.28
CA GLU A 19 30.84 -21.91 3.89
C GLU A 19 30.15 -20.92 2.94
N VAL A 20 29.39 -21.41 1.96
CA VAL A 20 28.65 -20.59 0.99
C VAL A 20 27.32 -20.09 1.59
N GLY A 21 26.85 -20.72 2.67
CA GLY A 21 25.62 -20.33 3.37
C GLY A 21 24.34 -20.60 2.59
N VAL A 22 24.40 -21.42 1.52
CA VAL A 22 23.33 -21.71 0.57
C VAL A 22 22.70 -23.07 0.84
N ASP A 23 21.39 -23.11 1.06
CA ASP A 23 20.64 -24.38 1.16
C ASP A 23 20.57 -25.03 -0.24
N PRO A 24 21.19 -26.21 -0.45
CA PRO A 24 21.22 -26.87 -1.76
C PRO A 24 19.84 -27.40 -2.22
N ALA A 25 18.86 -27.52 -1.32
CA ALA A 25 17.49 -27.88 -1.69
C ALA A 25 16.70 -26.70 -2.26
N LEU A 26 17.08 -25.46 -1.90
CA LEU A 26 16.42 -24.22 -2.32
C LEU A 26 17.25 -23.39 -3.31
N GLY A 27 18.57 -23.65 -3.39
CA GLY A 27 19.51 -22.91 -4.21
C GLY A 27 19.75 -21.46 -3.77
N LEU A 28 19.48 -21.12 -2.51
CA LEU A 28 19.57 -19.75 -1.97
C LEU A 28 20.33 -19.68 -0.65
N SER A 29 21.00 -18.55 -0.39
CA SER A 29 21.55 -18.30 0.94
C SER A 29 20.44 -18.20 1.98
N ARG A 30 20.74 -18.50 3.26
CA ARG A 30 19.76 -18.35 4.34
C ARG A 30 19.17 -16.94 4.37
N ASP A 31 19.99 -15.92 4.14
CA ASP A 31 19.58 -14.53 4.13
C ASP A 31 18.71 -14.22 2.90
N ASP A 32 19.06 -14.72 1.71
CA ASP A 32 18.22 -14.59 0.50
C ASP A 32 16.86 -15.29 0.65
N ALA A 33 16.83 -16.46 1.31
CA ALA A 33 15.62 -17.20 1.58
C ALA A 33 14.71 -16.44 2.57
N MET A 34 15.28 -15.83 3.61
CA MET A 34 14.53 -14.98 4.54
C MET A 34 14.01 -13.70 3.88
N THR A 35 14.83 -13.00 3.09
CA THR A 35 14.42 -11.82 2.33
C THR A 35 13.28 -12.15 1.36
N ARG A 36 13.38 -13.28 0.64
CA ARG A 36 12.29 -13.74 -0.24
C ARG A 36 11.02 -14.06 0.55
N ARG A 37 11.14 -14.72 1.70
CA ARG A 37 9.98 -15.03 2.56
C ARG A 37 9.31 -13.75 3.07
N ALA A 38 10.09 -12.75 3.48
CA ALA A 38 9.59 -11.44 3.86
C ALA A 38 8.84 -10.77 2.70
N LEU A 39 9.44 -10.76 1.51
CA LEU A 39 8.81 -10.22 0.31
C LEU A 39 7.49 -10.92 -0.03
N TYR A 40 7.44 -12.25 0.04
CA TYR A 40 6.20 -13.00 -0.20
C TYR A 40 5.12 -12.73 0.85
N ALA A 41 5.51 -12.64 2.14
CA ALA A 41 4.58 -12.32 3.22
C ALA A 41 4.02 -10.90 3.08
N SER A 42 4.88 -9.94 2.74
CA SER A 42 4.47 -8.61 2.30
C SER A 42 3.45 -8.77 1.17
N MET A 43 3.84 -9.34 0.01
CA MET A 43 2.98 -9.48 -1.16
C MET A 43 1.59 -10.09 -0.87
N GLN A 44 1.51 -11.09 0.02
CA GLN A 44 0.24 -11.65 0.44
C GLN A 44 -0.60 -10.65 1.24
N ALA A 45 -0.02 -9.97 2.22
CA ALA A 45 -0.70 -8.91 2.95
C ALA A 45 -1.16 -7.78 2.01
N TYR A 46 -0.37 -7.42 0.99
CA TYR A 46 -0.77 -6.46 -0.05
C TYR A 46 -2.03 -6.92 -0.81
N GLN A 47 -2.10 -8.20 -1.17
CA GLN A 47 -3.26 -8.73 -1.90
C GLN A 47 -4.51 -8.78 -1.02
N GLU A 48 -4.36 -9.09 0.27
CA GLU A 48 -5.46 -9.15 1.24
C GLU A 48 -6.05 -7.78 1.56
N ALA A 49 -5.24 -6.71 1.48
CA ALA A 49 -5.69 -5.34 1.71
C ALA A 49 -6.63 -4.81 0.61
N LEU A 50 -6.70 -5.47 -0.54
CA LEU A 50 -7.50 -5.00 -1.66
C LEU A 50 -8.97 -5.43 -1.55
N PRO A 51 -9.92 -4.49 -1.76
CA PRO A 51 -11.32 -4.86 -1.81
C PRO A 51 -11.60 -5.71 -3.06
N ARG A 52 -12.54 -6.66 -2.93
CA ARG A 52 -13.03 -7.46 -4.07
C ARG A 52 -14.10 -6.73 -4.87
N GLU A 53 -14.89 -5.88 -4.22
CA GLU A 53 -15.99 -5.16 -4.83
C GLU A 53 -15.94 -3.68 -4.47
N ALA A 54 -16.48 -2.84 -5.35
CA ALA A 54 -16.71 -1.42 -5.12
C ALA A 54 -18.16 -1.04 -5.43
N THR A 55 -18.70 -0.07 -4.70
CA THR A 55 -20.04 0.48 -4.96
C THR A 55 -19.92 1.70 -5.85
N VAL A 56 -20.44 1.63 -7.07
CA VAL A 56 -20.38 2.69 -8.07
C VAL A 56 -21.75 3.31 -8.31
N ARG A 57 -21.80 4.64 -8.34
CA ARG A 57 -22.96 5.47 -8.67
C ARG A 57 -22.95 5.77 -10.17
N ARG A 58 -23.84 5.12 -10.93
CA ARG A 58 -24.00 5.38 -12.37
C ARG A 58 -25.25 6.21 -12.67
N ARG A 59 -25.12 7.14 -13.60
CA ARG A 59 -26.26 7.83 -14.19
C ARG A 59 -27.08 6.85 -15.01
N VAL A 60 -28.40 6.89 -14.83
CA VAL A 60 -29.36 6.13 -15.61
C VAL A 60 -30.17 7.11 -16.45
N ALA A 61 -30.41 6.76 -17.70
CA ALA A 61 -31.34 7.50 -18.54
C ALA A 61 -32.74 7.36 -17.92
N ALA A 62 -33.30 8.47 -17.42
CA ALA A 62 -34.70 8.48 -17.01
C ALA A 62 -35.57 8.89 -18.21
N ALA A 63 -36.76 8.29 -18.28
CA ALA A 63 -37.83 8.91 -19.04
C ALA A 63 -38.22 10.22 -18.33
N GLN A 64 -38.34 11.33 -19.08
CA GLN A 64 -38.81 12.66 -18.63
C GLN A 64 -37.78 13.61 -17.96
N GLY A 65 -36.50 13.58 -18.35
CA GLY A 65 -35.59 14.72 -18.11
C GLY A 65 -35.04 14.89 -16.68
N GLN A 66 -35.41 14.03 -15.72
CA GLN A 66 -34.76 13.96 -14.41
C GLN A 66 -33.62 12.94 -14.44
N SER A 67 -32.38 13.37 -14.28
CA SER A 67 -31.25 12.45 -14.24
C SER A 67 -31.34 11.54 -13.00
N ALA A 68 -31.68 10.26 -13.16
CA ALA A 68 -31.67 9.29 -12.07
C ALA A 68 -30.26 8.70 -11.90
N SER A 69 -29.88 8.35 -10.67
CA SER A 69 -28.65 7.59 -10.39
C SER A 69 -28.99 6.24 -9.77
N ARG A 70 -28.28 5.19 -10.18
CA ARG A 70 -28.36 3.85 -9.61
C ARG A 70 -27.02 3.47 -9.01
N ARG A 71 -27.07 2.84 -7.84
CA ARG A 71 -25.92 2.15 -7.23
C ARG A 71 -25.78 0.75 -7.80
N MET A 72 -24.55 0.37 -8.10
CA MET A 72 -24.21 -0.99 -8.50
C MET A 72 -22.94 -1.43 -7.78
N ARG A 73 -22.91 -2.69 -7.33
CA ARG A 73 -21.65 -3.34 -6.97
C ARG A 73 -21.00 -3.88 -8.23
N MET A 74 -19.70 -3.70 -8.32
CA MET A 74 -18.87 -4.28 -9.36
C MET A 74 -17.55 -4.71 -8.77
N ASP A 75 -16.81 -5.54 -9.50
CA ASP A 75 -15.44 -5.88 -9.16
C ASP A 75 -14.59 -4.61 -9.03
N ALA A 76 -13.86 -4.49 -7.92
CA ALA A 76 -12.98 -3.36 -7.69
C ALA A 76 -11.88 -3.25 -8.77
N MET A 77 -11.45 -4.39 -9.34
CA MET A 77 -10.48 -4.40 -10.44
C MET A 77 -11.05 -3.83 -11.75
N SER A 78 -12.37 -3.71 -11.87
CA SER A 78 -13.04 -3.15 -13.06
C SER A 78 -13.23 -1.63 -12.98
N LEU A 79 -12.80 -0.97 -11.90
CA LEU A 79 -12.88 0.48 -11.76
C LEU A 79 -12.03 1.18 -12.83
N VAL A 80 -12.57 2.25 -13.41
CA VAL A 80 -11.88 3.09 -14.37
C VAL A 80 -11.85 4.55 -13.93
N TYR A 81 -10.92 5.31 -14.51
CA TYR A 81 -10.85 6.76 -14.30
C TYR A 81 -12.21 7.42 -14.55
N GLY A 82 -12.66 8.24 -13.61
CA GLY A 82 -13.93 8.96 -13.70
C GLY A 82 -15.15 8.19 -13.18
N ASP A 83 -15.02 6.92 -12.78
CA ASP A 83 -16.11 6.24 -12.05
C ASP A 83 -16.40 6.98 -10.73
N VAL A 84 -17.67 7.05 -10.35
CA VAL A 84 -18.11 7.66 -9.09
C VAL A 84 -18.35 6.56 -8.06
N VAL A 85 -17.54 6.50 -7.02
CA VAL A 85 -17.56 5.49 -5.97
C VAL A 85 -18.26 6.05 -4.74
N GLU A 86 -19.12 5.26 -4.11
CA GLU A 86 -19.68 5.52 -2.78
C GLU A 86 -18.99 4.62 -1.77
N LEU A 87 -18.51 5.22 -0.68
CA LEU A 87 -17.87 4.55 0.44
C LEU A 87 -18.66 4.80 1.72
N LYS A 88 -18.67 3.81 2.61
CA LYS A 88 -19.20 3.90 3.98
C LYS A 88 -18.24 3.21 4.95
N ALA A 89 -18.45 3.42 6.25
CA ALA A 89 -17.71 2.72 7.30
C ALA A 89 -17.62 1.20 7.03
N GLY A 90 -16.40 0.68 7.06
CA GLY A 90 -16.02 -0.70 6.75
C GLY A 90 -15.65 -0.96 5.28
N ASP A 91 -15.89 -0.01 4.36
CA ASP A 91 -15.46 -0.15 2.97
C ASP A 91 -13.96 0.20 2.82
N VAL A 92 -13.30 -0.46 1.87
CA VAL A 92 -11.92 -0.19 1.48
C VAL A 92 -11.89 0.38 0.07
N ALA A 93 -11.06 1.40 -0.17
CA ALA A 93 -10.90 2.01 -1.48
C ALA A 93 -10.12 1.10 -2.43
N GLY A 94 -10.73 0.76 -3.58
CA GLY A 94 -10.11 -0.07 -4.62
C GLY A 94 -9.26 0.68 -5.65
N ALA A 95 -9.18 2.01 -5.53
CA ALA A 95 -8.50 2.91 -6.43
C ALA A 95 -8.10 4.18 -5.65
N ASP A 96 -7.30 5.07 -6.25
CA ASP A 96 -7.13 6.40 -5.66
C ASP A 96 -8.33 7.26 -6.03
N LEU A 97 -8.92 7.89 -5.03
CA LEU A 97 -10.19 8.59 -5.14
C LEU A 97 -10.04 10.05 -4.72
N ARG A 98 -10.74 10.94 -5.43
CA ARG A 98 -10.93 12.33 -5.01
C ARG A 98 -12.36 12.52 -4.50
N VAL A 99 -12.47 12.89 -3.24
CA VAL A 99 -13.76 13.07 -2.56
C VAL A 99 -14.44 14.33 -3.06
N VAL A 100 -15.74 14.21 -3.32
CA VAL A 100 -16.61 15.30 -3.77
C VAL A 100 -17.77 15.56 -2.83
N GLU A 101 -18.18 14.55 -2.05
CA GLU A 101 -19.20 14.66 -0.99
C GLU A 101 -18.74 13.78 0.18
N CYS A 102 -18.89 14.21 1.44
CA CYS A 102 -18.63 13.37 2.61
C CYS A 102 -19.50 13.78 3.79
N SER A 103 -19.68 12.88 4.76
CA SER A 103 -20.26 13.23 6.05
C SER A 103 -19.23 13.95 6.93
N ASP A 104 -19.70 14.79 7.86
CA ASP A 104 -18.87 15.59 8.76
C ASP A 104 -18.06 14.75 9.76
N ASP A 105 -18.35 13.45 9.87
CA ASP A 105 -17.65 12.50 10.73
C ASP A 105 -16.81 11.49 9.92
N CYS A 106 -16.59 11.75 8.62
CA CYS A 106 -15.88 10.81 7.77
C CYS A 106 -14.39 10.75 8.09
N VAL A 107 -13.91 9.56 8.45
CA VAL A 107 -12.51 9.29 8.81
C VAL A 107 -12.03 8.07 8.06
N VAL A 108 -10.82 8.15 7.51
CA VAL A 108 -10.16 7.04 6.81
C VAL A 108 -8.86 6.66 7.50
N ASP A 109 -8.54 5.37 7.41
CA ASP A 109 -7.29 4.77 7.84
C ASP A 109 -6.47 4.39 6.60
N GLN A 110 -5.26 4.94 6.51
CA GLN A 110 -4.27 4.71 5.47
C GLN A 110 -3.00 4.03 6.03
N THR A 111 -3.07 3.38 7.21
CA THR A 111 -1.97 2.64 7.84
C THR A 111 -1.38 1.58 6.90
N THR A 112 -2.21 0.94 6.07
CA THR A 112 -1.74 -0.04 5.07
C THR A 112 -0.68 0.55 4.13
N LEU A 113 -0.82 1.84 3.79
CA LEU A 113 0.04 2.53 2.83
C LEU A 113 1.20 3.28 3.50
N VAL A 114 0.96 3.88 4.67
CA VAL A 114 1.94 4.76 5.37
C VAL A 114 2.69 4.04 6.49
N GLY A 115 2.19 2.89 6.96
CA GLY A 115 2.69 2.20 8.16
C GLY A 115 2.11 2.76 9.47
N ASP A 116 2.33 2.03 10.56
CA ASP A 116 1.90 2.39 11.93
C ASP A 116 2.72 3.56 12.49
N ASP A 117 3.97 3.72 12.02
CA ASP A 117 4.92 4.77 12.42
C ASP A 117 4.69 6.11 11.71
N GLY A 118 3.59 6.28 10.97
CA GLY A 118 3.23 7.54 10.30
C GLY A 118 2.90 8.70 11.25
N GLU A 119 3.16 8.56 12.56
CA GLU A 119 2.91 9.53 13.62
C GLU A 119 3.95 10.65 13.71
N ASP A 120 4.84 10.81 12.73
CA ASP A 120 5.73 11.98 12.66
C ASP A 120 4.94 13.24 12.27
N GLU A 121 4.14 13.78 13.21
CA GLU A 121 3.54 15.11 13.13
C GLU A 121 4.61 16.20 12.89
N GLU A 122 5.87 15.93 13.28
CA GLU A 122 7.02 16.83 13.09
C GLU A 122 7.62 16.79 11.67
N ALA A 123 7.41 15.72 10.89
CA ALA A 123 7.96 15.60 9.53
C ALA A 123 6.94 15.95 8.43
N GLY A 124 5.68 16.24 8.79
CA GLY A 124 4.66 16.63 7.83
C GLY A 124 4.28 15.53 6.84
N GLN A 125 4.50 14.27 7.17
CA GLN A 125 3.92 13.13 6.43
C GLN A 125 2.49 12.92 6.93
N GLY A 126 1.54 12.66 6.03
CA GLY A 126 0.13 12.54 6.40
C GLY A 126 -0.06 11.37 7.36
N GLY A 127 -0.62 11.63 8.56
CA GLY A 127 -0.82 10.61 9.58
C GLY A 127 -1.59 9.39 9.08
N SER A 128 -1.41 8.26 9.78
CA SER A 128 -2.05 6.98 9.45
C SER A 128 -3.58 7.07 9.40
N ARG A 129 -4.18 7.99 10.15
CA ARG A 129 -5.61 8.31 10.11
C ARG A 129 -5.82 9.76 9.76
N LYS A 130 -6.83 10.05 8.93
CA LYS A 130 -7.19 11.43 8.58
C LYS A 130 -8.68 11.65 8.46
N HIS A 131 -9.08 12.88 8.79
CA HIS A 131 -10.42 13.38 8.53
C HIS A 131 -10.59 13.69 7.05
N VAL A 132 -11.69 13.22 6.46
CA VAL A 132 -11.98 13.44 5.05
C VAL A 132 -12.67 14.79 4.88
N THR A 133 -12.24 15.56 3.88
CA THR A 133 -12.84 16.85 3.54
C THR A 133 -13.12 16.93 2.04
N THR A 134 -13.95 17.88 1.64
CA THR A 134 -14.16 18.21 0.21
C THR A 134 -13.34 19.43 -0.24
N ASP A 135 -12.74 20.14 0.72
CA ASP A 135 -11.95 21.33 0.47
C ASP A 135 -10.74 21.05 -0.40
N THR A 136 -10.41 22.00 -1.27
CA THR A 136 -9.16 21.92 -2.02
C THR A 136 -8.02 22.32 -1.08
N PRO A 137 -7.04 21.43 -0.84
CA PRO A 137 -5.97 21.74 0.08
C PRO A 137 -5.07 22.87 -0.48
N PRO A 138 -4.36 23.61 0.39
CA PRO A 138 -3.38 24.60 -0.03
C PRO A 138 -2.35 24.01 -1.00
N LEU A 139 -1.82 24.83 -1.92
CA LEU A 139 -0.92 24.38 -2.99
C LEU A 139 0.30 23.59 -2.51
N HIS A 140 0.85 23.94 -1.33
CA HIS A 140 2.01 23.24 -0.75
C HIS A 140 1.66 21.82 -0.23
N ILE A 141 0.39 21.56 0.09
CA ILE A 141 -0.12 20.24 0.49
C ILE A 141 -0.57 19.43 -0.74
N GLN A 142 -1.04 20.09 -1.80
CA GLN A 142 -1.45 19.42 -3.04
C GLN A 142 -0.34 18.59 -3.71
N GLN A 143 0.92 18.89 -3.40
CA GLN A 143 2.06 18.12 -3.90
C GLN A 143 2.18 16.74 -3.24
N ASP A 144 1.54 16.55 -2.08
CA ASP A 144 1.50 15.30 -1.34
C ASP A 144 0.04 14.81 -1.18
N PRO A 145 -0.41 13.89 -2.06
CA PRO A 145 -1.76 13.33 -2.00
C PRO A 145 -2.11 12.63 -0.67
N LEU A 146 -1.13 12.13 0.09
CA LEU A 146 -1.38 11.45 1.37
C LEU A 146 -1.85 12.43 2.45
N ARG A 147 -1.40 13.68 2.37
CA ARG A 147 -1.78 14.78 3.27
C ARG A 147 -3.07 15.48 2.87
N CYS A 148 -3.54 15.27 1.64
CA CYS A 148 -4.76 15.88 1.16
C CYS A 148 -5.97 15.23 1.83
N GLY A 149 -6.79 16.02 2.55
CA GLY A 149 -8.03 15.56 3.19
C GLY A 149 -9.10 15.10 2.20
N ASN A 150 -9.03 15.58 0.95
CA ASN A 150 -9.96 15.22 -0.12
C ASN A 150 -9.45 14.10 -1.04
N ILE A 151 -8.36 13.42 -0.67
CA ILE A 151 -7.84 12.26 -1.40
C ILE A 151 -7.96 11.03 -0.49
N VAL A 152 -8.56 9.96 -1.01
CA VAL A 152 -8.60 8.65 -0.35
C VAL A 152 -7.79 7.69 -1.21
N PRO A 153 -6.59 7.28 -0.76
CA PRO A 153 -5.74 6.41 -1.55
C PRO A 153 -6.28 4.98 -1.60
N MET A 154 -5.90 4.23 -2.62
CA MET A 154 -6.14 2.79 -2.71
C MET A 154 -5.65 2.10 -1.42
N THR A 155 -6.40 1.10 -0.94
CA THR A 155 -6.24 0.39 0.35
C THR A 155 -6.62 1.14 1.61
N ALA A 156 -6.96 2.44 1.51
CA ALA A 156 -7.50 3.13 2.68
C ALA A 156 -8.87 2.57 3.05
N SER A 157 -9.09 2.35 4.34
CA SER A 157 -10.36 1.88 4.90
C SER A 157 -11.14 3.02 5.52
N VAL A 158 -12.45 3.06 5.29
CA VAL A 158 -13.32 4.05 5.94
C VAL A 158 -13.64 3.54 7.35
N LEU A 159 -13.17 4.26 8.36
CA LEU A 159 -13.44 3.92 9.76
C LEU A 159 -14.83 4.40 10.18
N GLN A 160 -15.21 5.60 9.74
CA GLN A 160 -16.45 6.25 10.12
C GLN A 160 -17.01 7.08 8.97
N GLY A 161 -18.33 7.28 8.98
CA GLY A 161 -19.02 8.16 8.06
C GLY A 161 -19.22 7.57 6.66
N THR A 162 -19.44 8.45 5.70
CA THR A 162 -19.66 8.13 4.28
C THR A 162 -18.97 9.14 3.38
N ALA A 163 -18.58 8.70 2.18
CA ALA A 163 -18.00 9.56 1.17
C ALA A 163 -18.49 9.17 -0.23
N VAL A 164 -18.60 10.17 -1.11
CA VAL A 164 -18.72 9.99 -2.55
C VAL A 164 -17.50 10.60 -3.20
N ALA A 165 -16.87 9.82 -4.07
CA ALA A 165 -15.60 10.18 -4.65
C ALA A 165 -15.52 9.79 -6.13
N VAL A 166 -14.62 10.44 -6.86
CA VAL A 166 -14.33 10.13 -8.26
C VAL A 166 -12.99 9.42 -8.34
N VAL A 167 -12.91 8.34 -9.12
CA VAL A 167 -11.66 7.63 -9.38
C VAL A 167 -10.71 8.52 -10.17
N VAL A 168 -9.51 8.75 -9.62
CA VAL A 168 -8.46 9.57 -10.26
C VAL A 168 -7.23 8.77 -10.71
N SER A 169 -6.96 7.62 -10.07
CA SER A 169 -5.92 6.67 -10.53
C SER A 169 -6.34 5.23 -10.28
N THR A 170 -5.89 4.32 -11.13
CA THR A 170 -6.15 2.87 -11.04
C THR A 170 -4.89 2.07 -11.37
N GLY A 171 -4.83 0.82 -10.88
CA GLY A 171 -3.70 -0.09 -11.12
C GLY A 171 -2.36 0.51 -10.74
N ASP A 172 -1.34 0.33 -11.59
CA ASP A 172 0.03 0.77 -11.35
C ASP A 172 0.19 2.30 -11.19
N ARG A 173 -0.82 3.09 -11.58
CA ARG A 173 -0.81 4.55 -11.42
C ARG A 173 -1.30 5.02 -10.06
N THR A 174 -1.86 4.13 -9.23
CA THR A 174 -2.20 4.52 -7.86
C THR A 174 -0.95 4.79 -7.03
N LEU A 175 -1.10 5.47 -5.90
CA LEU A 175 -0.02 5.64 -4.91
C LEU A 175 0.59 4.28 -4.55
N TRP A 176 -0.28 3.32 -4.23
CA TRP A 176 0.08 1.94 -3.98
C TRP A 176 0.77 1.26 -5.16
N GLY A 177 0.20 1.36 -6.37
CA GLY A 177 0.75 0.76 -7.58
C GLY A 177 2.16 1.26 -7.92
N ARG A 178 2.44 2.54 -7.64
CA ARG A 178 3.77 3.13 -7.83
C ARG A 178 4.79 2.58 -6.83
N MET A 179 4.42 2.43 -5.55
CA MET A 179 5.30 1.81 -4.54
C MET A 179 5.68 0.38 -4.95
N VAL A 180 4.69 -0.40 -5.36
CA VAL A 180 4.90 -1.77 -5.88
C VAL A 180 5.82 -1.78 -7.11
N THR A 181 5.59 -0.87 -8.06
CA THR A 181 6.40 -0.74 -9.28
C THR A 181 7.86 -0.38 -8.97
N ASN A 182 8.09 0.40 -7.92
CA ASN A 182 9.41 0.81 -7.46
C ASN A 182 10.09 -0.21 -6.54
N HIS A 183 9.48 -1.38 -6.32
CA HIS A 183 9.93 -2.41 -5.37
C HIS A 183 9.96 -1.95 -3.89
N GLU A 184 9.20 -0.92 -3.56
CA GLU A 184 9.05 -0.36 -2.21
C GLU A 184 7.83 -0.99 -1.53
N TRP A 185 7.84 -2.30 -1.33
CA TRP A 185 6.75 -3.00 -0.64
C TRP A 185 6.78 -2.66 0.86
N PRO A 186 5.70 -2.13 1.44
CA PRO A 186 5.69 -1.91 2.88
C PRO A 186 5.84 -3.24 3.65
N PRO A 187 6.34 -3.16 4.89
CA PRO A 187 6.75 -4.33 5.64
C PRO A 187 5.58 -5.27 5.92
N ALA A 188 5.86 -6.58 6.00
CA ALA A 188 4.84 -7.56 6.33
C ALA A 188 4.28 -7.30 7.74
N PRO A 189 2.98 -7.57 7.99
CA PRO A 189 2.39 -7.43 9.32
C PRO A 189 3.21 -8.16 10.40
N GLY A 190 3.49 -7.47 11.52
CA GLY A 190 4.32 -8.01 12.61
C GLY A 190 5.84 -7.80 12.45
N THR A 191 6.29 -7.16 11.37
CA THR A 191 7.69 -6.76 11.24
C THR A 191 7.96 -5.54 12.12
N VAL A 192 8.85 -5.69 13.11
CA VAL A 192 9.33 -4.54 13.89
C VAL A 192 10.45 -3.87 13.09
N LEU A 193 10.20 -2.65 12.62
CA LEU A 193 11.24 -1.81 12.03
C LEU A 193 12.14 -1.29 13.16
N THR A 194 13.28 -1.94 13.37
CA THR A 194 14.27 -1.42 14.32
C THR A 194 15.15 -0.39 13.61
N LYS A 195 14.93 0.91 13.88
CA LYS A 195 15.81 1.98 13.39
C LYS A 195 17.17 1.85 14.10
N LYS A 196 18.17 1.31 13.42
CA LYS A 196 19.53 1.23 13.95
C LYS A 196 20.21 2.58 13.69
N GLU A 197 20.30 3.44 14.70
CA GLU A 197 21.15 4.63 14.62
C GLU A 197 22.63 4.18 14.59
N LYS A 198 23.23 4.14 13.41
CA LYS A 198 24.70 4.21 13.24
C LYS A 198 25.02 5.08 12.03
N GLY A 199 25.97 5.99 12.24
CA GLY A 199 26.24 7.11 11.36
C GLY A 199 26.44 6.74 9.89
N ASN A 200 25.84 7.58 9.05
CA ASN A 200 26.21 7.85 7.66
C ASN A 200 26.16 6.69 6.66
N GLU A 201 25.13 5.84 6.74
CA GLU A 201 24.50 5.15 5.60
C GLU A 201 23.27 4.40 6.15
N GLU A 202 22.06 4.80 5.73
CA GLU A 202 20.81 4.17 6.17
C GLU A 202 20.62 2.84 5.44
N GLU A 203 20.80 1.73 6.15
CA GLU A 203 20.39 0.40 5.70
C GLU A 203 19.28 -0.14 6.63
N GLN A 204 18.07 -0.29 6.09
CA GLN A 204 16.93 -0.87 6.81
C GLN A 204 17.05 -2.39 6.86
N THR A 205 17.21 -2.97 8.04
CA THR A 205 17.09 -4.41 8.26
C THR A 205 15.76 -4.74 8.92
N SER A 206 14.95 -5.56 8.26
CA SER A 206 13.71 -6.14 8.81
C SER A 206 14.02 -7.43 9.58
N LEU A 207 13.37 -7.62 10.73
CA LEU A 207 13.42 -8.86 11.51
C LEU A 207 11.99 -9.39 11.66
N ILE A 208 11.77 -10.63 11.23
CA ILE A 208 10.51 -11.35 11.42
C ILE A 208 10.63 -12.10 12.76
N VAL A 209 9.70 -11.84 13.68
CA VAL A 209 9.61 -12.49 15.00
C VAL A 209 8.63 -13.66 14.94
#